data_AF-A0A352SQY8-F1
#
_entry.id   AF-A0A352SQY8-F1
#
_cell.length_a   1.000
_cell.length_b   1.000
_cell.length_c   1.000
_cell.angle_alpha   90.00
_cell.angle_beta   90.00
_cell.angle_gamma   90.00
#
_symmetry.space_group_name_H-M   'P 1'
#
loop_
_entity.id
_entity.type
_entity.pdbx_description
1 polymer ?
#
loop_
_entity_poly.entity_id
_entity_poly.type
_entity_poly.pdbx_seq_one_letter_code
_entity_poly.pdbx_strand_id
1 'polypeptide(L)'
;MTESISASSKHVLYAVRIIFERQEMQNIWQSHRWVVHDLVPLDLAVGDGLPPINNVRLERLRASTDDVETGALFSAEASLDLHRAEAEAYAENLASSEPAIYVVLRDNEADDDYGDDVDVHLAELSLSPYNIQDIEDCGEDQIEKLPLQGPIAAFVEAFVKNHFKPEPFKKRKRDKVRVDGQDAGRGDPRLQRAGDVFRSPTGKPDYQ
;
A
#
# COMPACT_ATOMS: atom_id res chain seq x y z
N MET A 1 -22.06 24.36 -10.20
CA MET A 1 -20.64 24.72 -10.19
C MET A 1 -19.88 23.42 -10.20
N THR A 2 -19.39 22.99 -11.36
CA THR A 2 -18.53 21.80 -11.46
C THR A 2 -17.19 22.19 -10.84
N GLU A 3 -16.90 21.72 -9.64
CA GLU A 3 -15.56 21.84 -9.08
C GLU A 3 -14.60 21.17 -10.07
N SER A 4 -13.69 21.95 -10.64
CA SER A 4 -12.64 21.41 -11.50
C SER A 4 -11.72 20.57 -10.62
N ILE A 5 -11.79 19.25 -10.78
CA ILE A 5 -10.94 18.31 -10.06
C ILE A 5 -9.50 18.61 -10.45
N SER A 6 -8.66 18.86 -9.45
CA SER A 6 -7.30 19.34 -9.61
C SER A 6 -6.37 18.53 -8.71
N ALA A 7 -5.11 18.43 -9.11
CA ALA A 7 -4.04 17.81 -8.34
C ALA A 7 -3.75 18.50 -6.99
N SER A 8 -4.49 19.55 -6.62
CA SER A 8 -4.45 20.20 -5.30
C SER A 8 -5.46 19.64 -4.30
N SER A 9 -6.39 18.78 -4.75
CA SER A 9 -7.39 18.14 -3.91
C SER A 9 -6.72 17.14 -2.96
N LYS A 10 -7.18 17.07 -1.71
CA LYS A 10 -6.54 16.24 -0.67
C LYS A 10 -6.65 14.73 -0.92
N HIS A 11 -7.68 14.33 -1.65
CA HIS A 11 -8.00 12.95 -1.97
C HIS A 11 -8.68 12.93 -3.34
N VAL A 12 -8.16 12.12 -4.24
CA VAL A 12 -8.63 11.98 -5.62
C VAL A 12 -8.70 10.51 -5.96
N LEU A 13 -9.80 10.11 -6.59
CA LEU A 13 -9.95 8.79 -7.18
C LEU A 13 -9.74 8.92 -8.68
N TYR A 14 -8.82 8.16 -9.23
CA TYR A 14 -8.61 8.09 -10.68
C TYR A 14 -9.17 6.76 -11.18
N ALA A 15 -10.36 6.80 -11.79
CA ALA A 15 -10.97 5.62 -12.38
C ALA A 15 -10.14 5.16 -13.59
N VAL A 16 -9.89 3.86 -13.64
CA VAL A 16 -9.14 3.20 -14.70
C VAL A 16 -9.87 1.91 -15.08
N ARG A 17 -9.83 1.58 -16.37
CA ARG A 17 -10.21 0.27 -16.85
C ARG A 17 -8.96 -0.52 -17.18
N ILE A 18 -8.86 -1.71 -16.62
CA ILE A 18 -7.74 -2.61 -16.88
C ILE A 18 -8.21 -3.71 -17.80
N ILE A 19 -7.42 -4.01 -18.81
CA ILE A 19 -7.64 -5.10 -19.75
C ILE A 19 -6.68 -6.22 -19.40
N PHE A 20 -7.24 -7.39 -19.13
CA PHE A 20 -6.52 -8.61 -18.81
C PHE A 20 -6.59 -9.58 -19.97
N GLU A 21 -5.54 -10.37 -20.12
CA GLU A 21 -5.44 -11.46 -21.08
C GLU A 21 -5.21 -12.77 -20.32
N ARG A 22 -6.08 -13.75 -20.55
CA ARG A 22 -5.89 -15.12 -20.06
C ARG A 22 -5.00 -15.87 -21.03
N GLN A 23 -3.77 -16.16 -20.61
CA GLN A 23 -2.81 -16.92 -21.41
C GLN A 23 -2.77 -18.37 -20.96
N GLU A 24 -3.21 -19.28 -21.83
CA GLU A 24 -3.11 -20.73 -21.59
C GLU A 24 -1.63 -21.15 -21.53
N MET A 25 -1.31 -21.96 -20.54
CA MET A 25 0.03 -22.45 -20.24
C MET A 25 0.07 -23.97 -20.31
N GLN A 26 1.12 -24.51 -20.92
CA GLN A 26 1.38 -25.95 -20.89
C GLN A 26 2.11 -26.32 -19.59
N ASN A 27 1.39 -26.31 -18.47
CA ASN A 27 1.89 -26.73 -17.16
C ASN A 27 0.87 -27.66 -16.48
N ILE A 28 1.37 -28.59 -15.66
CA ILE A 28 0.57 -29.59 -14.95
C ILE A 28 -0.10 -29.03 -13.69
N TRP A 29 0.39 -27.92 -13.14
CA TRP A 29 -0.12 -27.31 -11.90
C TRP A 29 -0.96 -26.05 -12.13
N GLN A 30 -0.80 -25.39 -13.28
CA GLN A 30 -1.49 -24.16 -13.61
C GLN A 30 -1.81 -24.18 -15.10
N SER A 31 -3.10 -24.17 -15.45
CA SER A 31 -3.54 -24.25 -16.85
C SER A 31 -3.39 -22.94 -17.59
N HIS A 32 -3.42 -21.81 -16.89
CA HIS A 32 -3.36 -20.49 -17.48
C HIS A 32 -2.77 -19.48 -16.51
N ARG A 33 -2.38 -18.32 -17.03
CA ARG A 33 -2.00 -17.16 -16.22
C ARG A 33 -2.77 -15.94 -16.68
N TRP A 34 -3.04 -15.04 -15.73
CA TRP A 34 -3.58 -13.73 -16.01
C TRP A 34 -2.43 -12.75 -16.22
N VAL A 35 -2.47 -12.03 -17.34
CA VAL A 35 -1.50 -10.98 -17.66
C VAL A 35 -2.26 -9.70 -17.89
N VAL A 36 -1.77 -8.58 -17.36
CA VAL A 36 -2.34 -7.29 -17.70
C VAL A 36 -1.86 -6.87 -19.09
N HIS A 37 -2.82 -6.68 -20.00
CA HIS A 37 -2.56 -6.33 -21.38
C HIS A 37 -2.46 -4.81 -21.57
N ASP A 38 -3.42 -4.06 -21.01
CA ASP A 38 -3.45 -2.60 -21.14
C ASP A 38 -4.22 -1.95 -19.97
N LEU A 39 -4.00 -0.65 -19.76
CA LEU A 39 -4.69 0.17 -18.77
C LEU A 39 -5.16 1.47 -19.40
N VAL A 40 -6.47 1.67 -19.35
CA VAL A 40 -7.16 2.82 -19.96
C VAL A 40 -7.60 3.79 -18.85
N PRO A 41 -7.10 5.03 -18.83
CA PRO A 41 -7.59 6.05 -17.91
C PRO A 41 -9.03 6.44 -18.27
N LEU A 42 -9.89 6.53 -17.25
CA LEU A 42 -11.27 6.99 -17.37
C LEU A 42 -11.41 8.38 -16.74
N ASP A 43 -12.29 8.52 -15.76
CA ASP A 43 -12.62 9.78 -15.13
C ASP A 43 -11.89 10.00 -13.79
N LEU A 44 -11.73 11.27 -13.44
CA LEU A 44 -11.27 11.68 -12.11
C LEU A 44 -12.49 12.02 -11.25
N ALA A 45 -12.45 11.61 -9.98
CA ALA A 45 -13.45 11.96 -8.97
C ALA A 45 -12.77 12.50 -7.70
N VAL A 46 -13.45 13.40 -6.98
CA VAL A 46 -13.00 13.80 -5.64
C VAL A 46 -13.33 12.67 -4.68
N GLY A 47 -12.33 12.17 -3.97
CA GLY A 47 -12.55 11.16 -2.95
C GLY A 47 -13.14 11.77 -1.67
N ASP A 48 -13.93 11.00 -0.95
CA ASP A 48 -14.60 11.40 0.30
C ASP A 48 -13.73 11.23 1.55
N GLY A 49 -12.59 10.55 1.39
CA GLY A 49 -11.60 10.25 2.44
C GLY A 49 -11.52 8.77 2.77
N LEU A 50 -12.39 7.95 2.17
CA LEU A 50 -12.39 6.50 2.30
C LEU A 50 -11.72 5.87 1.07
N PRO A 51 -11.00 4.76 1.25
CA PRO A 51 -10.44 4.04 0.12
C PRO A 51 -11.56 3.53 -0.79
N PRO A 52 -11.32 3.47 -2.12
CA PRO A 52 -12.28 2.92 -3.06
C PRO A 52 -12.46 1.41 -2.84
N ILE A 53 -13.66 0.91 -3.14
CA ILE A 53 -13.91 -0.52 -3.15
C ILE A 53 -13.54 -1.04 -4.54
N ASN A 54 -12.34 -1.59 -4.67
CA ASN A 54 -11.81 -2.09 -5.94
C ASN A 54 -12.03 -3.59 -6.16
N ASN A 55 -12.62 -4.30 -5.18
CA ASN A 55 -12.94 -5.72 -5.26
C ASN A 55 -13.98 -6.00 -6.36
N VAL A 56 -13.49 -6.20 -7.59
CA VAL A 56 -14.28 -6.21 -8.83
C VAL A 56 -13.94 -7.44 -9.65
N ARG A 57 -14.99 -8.11 -10.13
CA ARG A 57 -14.89 -9.26 -11.02
C ARG A 57 -14.35 -8.86 -12.39
N LEU A 58 -13.55 -9.73 -12.99
CA LEU A 58 -13.14 -9.59 -14.39
C LEU A 58 -14.31 -10.02 -15.30
N GLU A 59 -14.77 -9.10 -16.14
CA GLU A 59 -15.81 -9.36 -17.13
C GLU A 59 -15.19 -9.59 -18.50
N ARG A 60 -15.76 -10.52 -19.28
CA ARG A 60 -15.27 -10.78 -20.64
C ARG A 60 -15.50 -9.54 -21.52
N LEU A 61 -14.46 -9.07 -22.20
CA LEU A 61 -14.51 -7.81 -22.96
C LEU A 61 -15.47 -7.87 -24.15
N ARG A 62 -15.73 -9.06 -24.70
CA ARG A 62 -16.69 -9.29 -25.80
C ARG A 62 -17.49 -10.57 -25.55
N ALA A 63 -18.78 -10.55 -25.89
CA ALA A 63 -19.59 -11.76 -25.94
C ALA A 63 -19.07 -12.66 -27.07
N SER A 64 -18.90 -13.96 -26.78
CA SER A 64 -18.33 -14.99 -27.65
C SER A 64 -18.73 -14.82 -29.13
N THR A 65 -17.81 -14.31 -29.93
CA THR A 65 -17.76 -14.52 -31.38
C THR A 65 -16.61 -15.47 -31.65
N ASP A 66 -16.70 -16.28 -32.71
CA ASP A 66 -15.77 -17.38 -33.10
C ASP A 66 -14.28 -17.00 -33.29
N ASP A 67 -13.87 -15.81 -32.89
CA ASP A 67 -12.51 -15.30 -32.99
C ASP A 67 -11.71 -15.67 -31.73
N VAL A 68 -10.91 -16.74 -31.87
CA VAL A 68 -10.20 -17.42 -30.77
C VAL A 68 -9.22 -16.49 -30.05
N GLU A 69 -8.65 -15.48 -30.73
CA GLU A 69 -7.69 -14.53 -30.13
C GLU A 69 -8.36 -13.50 -29.21
N THR A 70 -9.59 -13.06 -29.51
CA THR A 70 -10.27 -12.03 -28.69
C THR A 70 -11.06 -12.64 -27.53
N GLY A 71 -11.32 -13.95 -27.57
CA GLY A 71 -11.99 -14.69 -26.49
C GLY A 71 -11.19 -14.79 -25.19
N ALA A 72 -9.92 -14.40 -25.19
CA ALA A 72 -9.05 -14.42 -24.00
C ALA A 72 -8.99 -13.08 -23.26
N LEU A 73 -9.67 -12.03 -23.74
CA LEU A 73 -9.61 -10.69 -23.15
C LEU A 73 -10.77 -10.43 -22.17
N PHE A 74 -10.40 -9.87 -21.02
CA PHE A 74 -11.29 -9.50 -19.93
C PHE A 74 -11.00 -8.07 -19.50
N SER A 75 -11.93 -7.44 -18.79
CA SER A 75 -11.76 -6.12 -18.24
C SER A 75 -12.36 -5.99 -16.85
N ALA A 76 -11.72 -5.18 -16.02
CA ALA A 76 -12.26 -4.72 -14.74
C ALA A 76 -12.08 -3.21 -14.62
N GLU A 77 -13.01 -2.55 -13.96
CA GLU A 77 -12.91 -1.13 -13.63
C GLU A 77 -12.65 -0.96 -12.15
N ALA A 78 -11.68 -0.14 -11.82
CA ALA A 78 -11.28 0.18 -10.45
C ALA A 78 -10.77 1.62 -10.39
N SER A 79 -10.57 2.12 -9.18
CA SER A 79 -10.04 3.46 -8.96
C SER A 79 -8.70 3.41 -8.25
N LEU A 80 -7.71 4.13 -8.78
CA LEU A 80 -6.50 4.44 -8.05
C LEU A 80 -6.84 5.44 -6.95
N ASP A 81 -6.50 5.11 -5.70
CA ASP A 81 -6.61 6.00 -4.56
C ASP A 81 -5.36 6.89 -4.49
N LEU A 82 -5.55 8.21 -4.62
CA LEU A 82 -4.51 9.20 -4.37
C LEU A 82 -4.89 10.03 -3.15
N HIS A 83 -4.33 9.66 -1.99
CA HIS A 83 -4.52 10.39 -0.75
C HIS A 83 -3.26 11.18 -0.37
N ARG A 84 -3.42 12.45 0.05
CA ARG A 84 -2.28 13.33 0.38
C ARG A 84 -1.35 12.79 1.46
N ALA A 85 -1.85 11.89 2.33
CA ALA A 85 -1.06 11.31 3.42
C ALA A 85 -0.03 10.31 2.90
N GLU A 86 -0.25 9.75 1.72
CA GLU A 86 0.63 8.78 1.06
C GLU A 86 1.52 9.42 -0.02
N ALA A 87 1.52 10.77 -0.11
CA ALA A 87 2.26 11.49 -1.14
C ALA A 87 3.78 11.19 -1.11
N GLU A 88 4.33 10.79 0.04
CA GLU A 88 5.71 10.32 0.16
C GLU A 88 5.93 9.00 -0.59
N ALA A 89 5.01 8.04 -0.46
CA ALA A 89 5.09 6.76 -1.16
C ALA A 89 5.01 6.92 -2.68
N TYR A 90 4.13 7.81 -3.15
CA TYR A 90 4.02 8.12 -4.58
C TYR A 90 5.28 8.82 -5.11
N ALA A 91 5.92 9.68 -4.30
CA ALA A 91 7.18 10.32 -4.65
C ALA A 91 8.32 9.30 -4.78
N GLU A 92 8.39 8.33 -3.87
CA GLU A 92 9.36 7.24 -3.92
C GLU A 92 9.14 6.35 -5.16
N ASN A 93 7.88 6.02 -5.49
CA ASN A 93 7.56 5.29 -6.71
C ASN A 93 8.03 6.02 -7.98
N LEU A 94 7.75 7.33 -8.08
CA LEU A 94 8.22 8.17 -9.20
C LEU A 94 9.75 8.28 -9.27
N ALA A 95 10.45 8.21 -8.13
CA ALA A 95 11.90 8.27 -8.07
C ALA A 95 12.58 6.91 -8.34
N SER A 96 11.82 5.81 -8.34
CA SER A 96 12.29 4.47 -8.68
C SER A 96 12.86 4.40 -10.09
N SER A 97 13.72 3.41 -10.35
CA SER A 97 14.21 3.14 -11.71
C SER A 97 13.10 2.68 -12.65
N GLU A 98 12.08 2.04 -12.09
CA GLU A 98 10.90 1.54 -12.81
C GLU A 98 9.63 1.98 -12.06
N PRO A 99 9.17 3.23 -12.24
CA PRO A 99 7.91 3.69 -11.68
C PRO A 99 6.75 2.84 -12.21
N ALA A 100 5.90 2.34 -11.32
CA ALA A 100 4.86 1.38 -11.69
C ALA A 100 3.50 1.64 -11.05
N ILE A 101 2.45 1.24 -11.75
CA ILE A 101 1.12 1.01 -11.20
C ILE A 101 1.05 -0.47 -10.85
N TYR A 102 0.70 -0.78 -9.61
CA TYR A 102 0.63 -2.14 -9.12
C TYR A 102 -0.82 -2.62 -9.17
N VAL A 103 -1.03 -3.76 -9.82
CA VAL A 103 -2.33 -4.42 -9.94
C VAL A 103 -2.28 -5.67 -9.09
N VAL A 104 -3.21 -5.78 -8.13
CA VAL A 104 -3.28 -6.90 -7.21
C VAL A 104 -4.48 -7.76 -7.59
N LEU A 105 -4.19 -8.99 -8.02
CA LEU A 105 -5.18 -10.02 -8.33
C LEU A 105 -5.20 -11.03 -7.18
N ARG A 106 -6.41 -11.43 -6.78
CA ARG A 106 -6.64 -12.42 -5.73
C ARG A 106 -7.45 -13.58 -6.27
N ASP A 107 -7.09 -14.78 -5.85
CA ASP A 107 -7.85 -15.99 -6.16
C ASP A 107 -9.25 -15.91 -5.52
N ASN A 108 -10.26 -16.33 -6.28
CA ASN A 108 -11.64 -16.41 -5.81
C ASN A 108 -11.77 -17.57 -4.80
N GLU A 109 -12.51 -17.34 -3.72
CA GLU A 109 -12.88 -18.40 -2.79
C GLU A 109 -14.01 -19.26 -3.39
N ALA A 110 -14.12 -20.52 -2.95
CA ALA A 110 -15.10 -21.46 -3.50
C ALA A 110 -16.57 -21.03 -3.30
N ASP A 111 -16.84 -20.11 -2.36
CA ASP A 111 -18.17 -19.57 -2.08
C ASP A 111 -18.45 -18.26 -2.85
N ASP A 112 -17.49 -17.76 -3.63
CA ASP A 112 -17.66 -16.53 -4.40
C ASP A 112 -18.46 -16.77 -5.69
N ASP A 113 -19.53 -15.98 -5.89
CA ASP A 113 -20.41 -16.07 -7.07
C ASP A 113 -19.83 -15.32 -8.30
N TYR A 114 -18.58 -15.62 -8.66
CA TYR A 114 -17.88 -15.02 -9.80
C TYR A 114 -17.91 -15.88 -11.08
N GLY A 115 -18.73 -16.93 -11.11
CA GLY A 115 -18.95 -17.82 -12.26
C GLY A 115 -17.72 -18.68 -12.64
N ASP A 116 -17.98 -19.83 -13.24
CA ASP A 116 -16.97 -20.91 -13.40
C ASP A 116 -15.75 -20.60 -14.28
N ASP A 117 -15.78 -19.52 -15.08
CA ASP A 117 -14.75 -19.28 -16.11
C ASP A 117 -13.56 -18.41 -15.64
N VAL A 118 -13.70 -17.71 -14.50
CA VAL A 118 -12.70 -16.77 -13.96
C VAL A 118 -12.40 -17.13 -12.52
N ASP A 119 -11.14 -17.49 -12.25
CA ASP A 119 -10.63 -17.94 -10.95
C ASP A 119 -10.02 -16.83 -10.09
N VAL A 120 -9.90 -15.61 -10.62
CA VAL A 120 -9.36 -14.44 -9.90
C VAL A 120 -10.31 -13.24 -9.96
N HIS A 121 -10.13 -12.29 -9.04
CA HIS A 121 -10.74 -10.96 -9.10
C HIS A 121 -9.68 -9.87 -8.91
N LEU A 122 -10.00 -8.65 -9.36
CA LEU A 122 -9.18 -7.49 -9.07
C LEU A 122 -9.43 -7.09 -7.62
N ALA A 123 -8.42 -7.22 -6.77
CA ALA A 123 -8.54 -6.88 -5.34
C ALA A 123 -8.25 -5.40 -5.11
N GLU A 124 -7.13 -4.91 -5.66
CA GLU A 124 -6.65 -3.56 -5.39
C GLU A 124 -5.76 -3.02 -6.52
N LEU A 125 -5.72 -1.68 -6.63
CA LEU A 125 -4.75 -0.93 -7.41
C LEU A 125 -4.00 0.03 -6.51
N SER A 126 -2.67 0.02 -6.59
CA SER A 126 -1.82 0.86 -5.74
C SER A 126 -0.73 1.55 -6.53
N LEU A 127 -0.37 2.76 -6.08
CA LEU A 127 0.81 3.51 -6.50
C LEU A 127 1.89 3.52 -5.40
N SER A 128 1.62 2.90 -4.25
CA SER A 128 2.49 2.91 -3.08
C SER A 128 3.35 1.63 -3.04
N PRO A 129 4.67 1.72 -3.20
CA PRO A 129 5.56 0.56 -3.09
C PRO A 129 5.49 -0.08 -1.70
N TYR A 130 5.20 0.70 -0.66
CA TYR A 130 5.08 0.19 0.71
C TYR A 130 3.85 -0.70 0.90
N ASN A 131 2.71 -0.30 0.32
CA ASN A 131 1.48 -1.10 0.37
C ASN A 131 1.70 -2.47 -0.30
N ILE A 132 2.41 -2.45 -1.44
CA ILE A 132 2.72 -3.66 -2.18
C ILE A 132 3.71 -4.55 -1.44
N GLN A 133 4.68 -3.98 -0.73
CA GLN A 133 5.58 -4.76 0.10
C GLN A 133 4.81 -5.54 1.19
N ASP A 134 3.85 -4.89 1.84
CA ASP A 134 3.03 -5.55 2.87
C ASP A 134 2.16 -6.69 2.27
N ILE A 135 1.65 -6.51 1.05
CA ILE A 135 0.89 -7.54 0.32
C ILE A 135 1.80 -8.68 -0.14
N GLU A 136 2.98 -8.39 -0.69
CA GLU A 136 3.97 -9.40 -1.10
C GLU A 136 4.42 -10.26 0.10
N ASP A 137 4.53 -9.67 1.30
CA ASP A 137 4.88 -10.39 2.52
C ASP A 137 3.80 -11.41 2.95
N CYS A 138 2.53 -11.21 2.57
CA CYS A 138 1.47 -12.21 2.76
C CYS A 138 1.59 -13.39 1.79
N GLY A 139 1.97 -13.12 0.54
CA GLY A 139 2.27 -14.14 -0.48
C GLY A 139 1.08 -14.90 -1.06
N GLU A 140 -0.15 -14.43 -0.82
CA GLU A 140 -1.39 -15.03 -1.36
C GLU A 140 -1.84 -14.37 -2.67
N ASP A 141 -1.45 -13.11 -2.91
CA ASP A 141 -1.93 -12.31 -4.03
C ASP A 141 -0.94 -12.31 -5.21
N GLN A 142 -1.46 -12.35 -6.44
CA GLN A 142 -0.67 -12.12 -7.67
C GLN A 142 -0.53 -10.62 -7.91
N ILE A 143 0.70 -10.14 -8.03
CA ILE A 143 0.99 -8.72 -8.25
C ILE A 143 1.61 -8.50 -9.63
N GLU A 144 0.94 -7.70 -10.44
CA GLU A 144 1.41 -7.29 -11.77
C GLU A 144 1.85 -5.83 -11.75
N LYS A 145 3.01 -5.56 -12.37
CA LYS A 145 3.61 -4.22 -12.44
C LYS A 145 3.41 -3.65 -13.83
N LEU A 146 2.67 -2.54 -13.93
CA LEU A 146 2.51 -1.78 -15.16
C LEU A 146 3.39 -0.53 -15.13
N PRO A 147 4.10 -0.19 -16.21
CA PRO A 147 4.88 1.04 -16.23
C PRO A 147 3.97 2.27 -16.03
N LEU A 148 4.33 3.12 -15.06
CA LEU A 148 3.62 4.36 -14.79
C LEU A 148 3.96 5.39 -15.87
N GLN A 149 3.07 5.52 -16.86
CA GLN A 149 3.27 6.38 -18.02
C GLN A 149 2.02 7.17 -18.42
N GLY A 150 2.19 8.11 -19.35
CA GLY A 150 1.09 8.85 -19.97
C GLY A 150 0.36 9.80 -19.01
N PRO A 151 -0.97 9.93 -19.10
CA PRO A 151 -1.73 10.93 -18.34
C PRO A 151 -1.78 10.64 -16.84
N ILE A 152 -1.70 9.37 -16.43
CA ILE A 152 -1.68 9.00 -15.01
C ILE A 152 -0.37 9.46 -14.37
N ALA A 153 0.78 9.17 -14.99
CA ALA A 153 2.08 9.64 -14.52
C ALA A 153 2.11 11.17 -14.35
N ALA A 154 1.67 11.91 -15.38
CA ALA A 154 1.60 13.38 -15.32
C ALA A 154 0.70 13.89 -14.17
N PHE A 155 -0.40 13.19 -13.88
CA PHE A 155 -1.28 13.53 -12.78
C PHE A 155 -0.64 13.25 -11.41
N VAL A 156 -0.02 12.07 -11.25
CA VAL A 156 0.67 11.68 -10.02
C VAL A 156 1.83 12.64 -9.72
N GLU A 157 2.62 13.01 -10.73
CA GLU A 157 3.68 14.02 -10.59
C GLU A 157 3.14 15.37 -10.10
N ALA A 158 2.03 15.84 -10.68
CA ALA A 158 1.39 17.08 -10.25
C ALA A 158 0.84 16.97 -8.81
N PHE A 159 0.27 15.82 -8.46
CA PHE A 159 -0.27 15.56 -7.12
C PHE A 159 0.85 15.56 -6.07
N VAL A 160 1.93 14.82 -6.33
CA VAL A 160 3.13 14.77 -5.48
C VAL A 160 3.72 16.16 -5.32
N LYS A 161 3.87 16.93 -6.40
CA LYS A 161 4.39 18.32 -6.33
C LYS A 161 3.57 19.23 -5.40
N ASN A 162 2.26 19.02 -5.31
CA ASN A 162 1.38 19.85 -4.47
C ASN A 162 1.34 19.37 -3.00
N HIS A 163 1.44 18.06 -2.78
CA HIS A 163 1.16 17.44 -1.48
C HIS A 163 2.41 16.93 -0.75
N PHE A 164 3.41 16.45 -1.47
CA PHE A 164 4.65 15.96 -0.88
C PHE A 164 5.52 17.14 -0.44
N LYS A 165 5.74 17.23 0.88
CA LYS A 165 6.65 18.18 1.50
C LYS A 165 7.62 17.38 2.35
N PRO A 166 8.87 17.18 1.91
CA PRO A 166 9.82 16.39 2.68
C PRO A 166 10.04 17.07 4.03
N GLU A 167 9.59 16.43 5.11
CA GLU A 167 9.84 16.92 6.45
C GLU A 167 11.31 16.64 6.81
N PRO A 168 12.07 17.65 7.27
CA PRO A 168 13.43 17.40 7.70
C PRO A 168 13.42 16.48 8.92
N PHE A 169 14.07 15.33 8.81
CA PHE A 169 14.18 14.38 9.90
C PHE A 169 14.75 15.04 11.17
N LYS A 170 13.91 15.23 12.18
CA LYS A 170 14.32 15.78 13.47
C LYS A 170 14.59 14.64 14.44
N LYS A 171 15.85 14.25 14.55
CA LYS A 171 16.29 13.27 15.56
C LYS A 171 15.81 13.69 16.94
N ARG A 172 15.07 12.83 17.64
CA ARG A 172 14.70 13.06 19.05
C ARG A 172 15.98 13.21 19.86
N LYS A 173 16.23 14.42 20.37
CA LYS A 173 17.28 14.61 21.37
C LYS A 173 16.78 14.02 22.68
N ARG A 174 17.53 13.07 23.25
CA ARG A 174 17.25 12.59 24.61
C ARG A 174 17.32 13.80 25.53
N ASP A 175 16.23 14.10 26.23
CA ASP A 175 16.28 15.02 27.34
C ASP A 175 17.28 14.47 28.34
N LYS A 176 18.38 15.21 28.51
CA LYS A 176 19.38 14.90 29.53
C LYS A 176 18.75 15.25 30.88
N VAL A 177 17.94 14.32 31.41
CA VAL A 177 17.60 14.35 32.83
C VAL A 177 18.93 14.27 33.57
N ARG A 178 19.16 15.23 34.46
CA ARG A 178 20.37 15.32 35.28
C ARG A 178 20.30 14.22 36.33
N VAL A 179 20.87 13.05 36.02
CA VAL A 179 20.88 11.89 36.94
C VAL A 179 21.92 12.07 38.07
N ASP A 180 22.83 13.04 37.93
CA ASP A 180 23.82 13.40 38.96
C ASP A 180 23.26 14.38 40.01
N GLY A 181 21.97 14.74 39.92
CA GLY A 181 21.31 15.37 41.04
C GLY A 181 21.35 14.41 42.22
N GLN A 182 21.79 14.87 43.39
CA GLN A 182 21.58 14.15 44.64
C GLN A 182 20.07 14.07 44.88
N ASP A 183 19.38 13.16 44.20
CA ASP A 183 18.09 12.67 44.63
C ASP A 183 18.37 11.91 45.91
N ALA A 184 18.33 12.63 47.03
CA ALA A 184 18.18 12.04 48.35
C ALA A 184 16.90 11.21 48.26
N GLY A 185 17.06 9.91 48.03
CA GLY A 185 15.99 8.98 47.65
C GLY A 185 14.76 9.25 48.49
N ARG A 186 13.78 9.95 47.89
CA ARG A 186 12.55 10.28 48.59
C ARG A 186 11.67 9.05 48.50
N GLY A 187 12.00 8.07 49.33
CA GLY A 187 11.13 6.94 49.61
C GLY A 187 9.76 7.42 50.10
N ASP A 188 8.75 6.56 49.97
CA ASP A 188 7.39 6.84 50.41
C ASP A 188 7.41 7.47 51.83
N PRO A 189 6.90 8.69 52.03
CA PRO A 189 6.94 9.39 53.30
C PRO A 189 6.21 8.64 54.44
N ARG A 190 5.41 7.62 54.12
CA ARG A 190 4.75 6.75 55.12
C ARG A 190 5.69 5.73 55.76
N LEU A 191 6.85 5.46 55.19
CA LEU A 191 7.82 4.50 55.69
C LEU A 191 8.98 5.23 56.37
N GLN A 192 8.94 5.34 57.71
CA GLN A 192 10.15 5.70 58.47
C GLN A 192 11.12 4.51 58.42
N ARG A 193 12.27 4.67 57.76
CA ARG A 193 13.34 3.67 57.76
C ARG A 193 14.62 4.29 58.30
N ALA A 194 15.26 3.60 59.23
CA ALA A 194 16.47 4.06 59.93
C ALA A 194 17.77 3.90 59.12
N GLY A 195 17.70 3.74 57.79
CA GLY A 195 18.87 3.55 56.95
C GLY A 195 18.56 3.46 55.46
N ASP A 196 19.60 3.74 54.66
CA ASP A 196 19.58 3.66 53.21
C ASP A 196 19.42 2.21 52.73
N VAL A 197 18.33 1.96 52.01
CA VAL A 197 17.93 0.64 51.50
C VAL A 197 18.87 0.13 50.41
N PHE A 198 19.64 1.02 49.76
CA PHE A 198 20.51 0.68 48.62
C PHE A 198 22.00 0.69 48.96
N ARG A 199 22.36 0.68 50.25
CA ARG A 199 23.77 0.64 50.66
C ARG A 199 24.42 -0.65 50.15
N SER A 200 25.33 -0.52 49.18
CA SER A 200 26.09 -1.65 48.65
C SER A 200 27.01 -2.22 49.73
N PRO A 201 27.09 -3.55 49.92
CA PRO A 201 27.94 -4.15 50.94
C PRO A 201 29.41 -3.79 50.69
N THR A 202 30.02 -3.05 51.61
CA THR A 202 31.46 -2.78 51.60
C THR A 202 32.15 -3.78 52.53
N GLY A 203 32.46 -4.96 52.00
CA GLY A 203 33.28 -5.94 52.72
C GLY A 203 33.46 -7.22 51.91
N LYS A 204 34.72 -7.55 51.56
CA LYS A 204 35.07 -8.90 51.13
C LYS A 204 35.06 -9.80 52.37
N PRO A 205 34.38 -10.95 52.39
CA PRO A 205 34.53 -11.89 53.48
C PRO A 205 35.91 -12.54 53.41
N ASP A 206 36.69 -12.41 54.49
CA ASP A 206 37.90 -13.20 54.69
C ASP A 206 37.47 -14.65 54.99
N TYR A 207 37.84 -15.57 54.11
CA TYR A 207 37.71 -17.01 54.35
C TYR A 207 38.95 -17.50 55.12
N GLN A 208 38.75 -18.03 56.33
CA GLN A 208 39.73 -18.87 57.04
C GLN A 208 39.48 -20.34 56.75
#